data_AF-A0A6A5A523-F1
#
_entry.id   AF-A0A6A5A523-F1
#
_cell.length_a   1.000
_cell.length_b   1.000
_cell.length_c   1.000
_cell.angle_alpha   90.00
_cell.angle_beta   90.00
_cell.angle_gamma   90.00
#
_symmetry.space_group_name_H-M   'P 1'
#
loop_
_entity.id
_entity.type
_entity.pdbx_description
1 polymer ?
#
loop_
_entity_poly.entity_id
_entity_poly.type
_entity_poly.pdbx_seq_one_letter_code
_entity_poly.pdbx_strand_id
1 'polypeptide(L)'
;TILKYHVGTAAFSALVVAPVRYIRNFFMYIDANKEVEAGGNWFSQLSSTLCCCCIWCFNQFIVFICKESYFVTAIEGTSFYSAARVAHGLITSHILRVGAINRIGNASVLLGKLIICSATSVIAWTMLVDKAALSDVVVPMSVIVLGSYAIAHTFMTLYETTINVLLLSFAMDESMNGGRNRAEFAQVDFTKSVNDNLRPKWQTVL
;
A
#
# COMPACT_ATOMS: atom_id res chain seq x y z
N THR A 1 -10.28 23.67 -1.79
CA THR A 1 -10.83 23.08 -3.03
C THR A 1 -10.67 21.55 -3.04
N ILE A 2 -9.50 21.01 -2.72
CA ILE A 2 -9.25 19.54 -2.59
C ILE A 2 -10.26 18.83 -1.66
N LEU A 3 -10.51 19.40 -0.47
CA LEU A 3 -11.48 18.83 0.49
C LEU A 3 -12.94 18.86 0.02
N LYS A 4 -13.33 19.69 -0.95
CA LYS A 4 -14.72 19.72 -1.45
C LYS A 4 -14.97 18.70 -2.55
N TYR A 5 -13.96 18.41 -3.38
CA TYR A 5 -14.12 17.53 -4.55
C TYR A 5 -13.59 16.11 -4.33
N HIS A 6 -12.56 15.89 -3.50
CA HIS A 6 -12.02 14.55 -3.24
C HIS A 6 -12.62 13.85 -2.02
N VAL A 7 -13.32 14.56 -1.14
CA VAL A 7 -13.96 13.94 0.03
C VAL A 7 -15.09 13.00 -0.38
N GLY A 8 -15.81 13.27 -1.49
CA GLY A 8 -16.82 12.34 -2.01
C GLY A 8 -16.22 10.98 -2.41
N THR A 9 -15.10 11.01 -3.13
CA THR A 9 -14.33 9.82 -3.54
C THR A 9 -13.78 9.06 -2.32
N ALA A 10 -13.21 9.78 -1.35
CA ALA A 10 -12.71 9.20 -0.10
C ALA A 10 -13.85 8.59 0.74
N ALA A 11 -14.97 9.31 0.88
CA ALA A 11 -16.14 8.84 1.62
C ALA A 11 -16.75 7.59 0.98
N PHE A 12 -16.84 7.53 -0.35
CA PHE A 12 -17.34 6.35 -1.05
C PHE A 12 -16.40 5.15 -0.88
N SER A 13 -15.08 5.36 -0.95
CA SER A 13 -14.11 4.29 -0.67
C SER A 13 -14.25 3.76 0.77
N ALA A 14 -14.48 4.64 1.75
CA ALA A 14 -14.74 4.27 3.13
C ALA A 14 -16.07 3.52 3.30
N LEU A 15 -17.11 3.95 2.60
CA LEU A 15 -18.43 3.30 2.59
C LEU A 15 -18.36 1.86 2.04
N VAL A 16 -17.51 1.61 1.03
CA VAL A 16 -17.31 0.27 0.46
C VAL A 16 -16.48 -0.63 1.39
N VAL A 17 -15.45 -0.07 2.05
CA VAL A 17 -14.56 -0.83 2.95
C VAL A 17 -15.21 -1.11 4.31
N ALA A 18 -16.03 -0.20 4.83
CA ALA A 18 -16.58 -0.26 6.18
C ALA A 18 -17.41 -1.52 6.49
N PRO A 19 -18.34 -1.99 5.63
CA PRO A 19 -19.09 -3.22 5.87
C PRO A 19 -18.18 -4.45 6.01
N VAL A 20 -17.14 -4.54 5.18
CA VAL A 20 -16.19 -5.67 5.21
C VAL A 20 -15.36 -5.65 6.49
N ARG A 21 -14.91 -4.46 6.91
CA ARG A 21 -14.24 -4.28 8.21
C ARG A 21 -15.15 -4.63 9.38
N TYR A 22 -16.42 -4.26 9.31
CA TYR A 22 -17.41 -4.60 10.34
C TYR A 22 -17.61 -6.11 10.45
N ILE A 23 -17.82 -6.79 9.32
CA ILE A 23 -17.94 -8.26 9.29
C ILE A 23 -16.69 -8.94 9.83
N ARG A 24 -15.49 -8.45 9.45
CA ARG A 24 -14.22 -8.96 9.97
C ARG A 24 -14.13 -8.82 11.49
N ASN A 25 -14.43 -7.64 12.01
CA ASN A 25 -14.36 -7.38 13.45
C ASN A 25 -15.37 -8.25 14.21
N PHE A 26 -16.56 -8.46 13.64
CA PHE A 26 -17.58 -9.36 14.20
C PHE A 26 -17.10 -10.82 14.27
N PHE A 27 -16.47 -11.34 13.22
CA PHE A 27 -15.92 -12.70 13.22
C PHE A 27 -14.73 -12.84 14.18
N MET A 28 -13.82 -11.85 14.23
CA MET A 28 -12.73 -11.84 15.22
C MET A 28 -13.26 -11.82 16.65
N TYR A 29 -14.37 -11.12 16.90
CA TYR A 29 -15.02 -11.11 18.21
C TYR A 29 -15.61 -12.48 18.56
N ILE A 30 -16.25 -13.17 17.61
CA ILE A 30 -16.76 -14.54 17.86
C ILE A 30 -15.61 -15.52 18.14
N ASP A 31 -14.52 -15.44 17.38
CA ASP A 31 -13.36 -16.31 17.53
C ASP A 31 -12.70 -16.12 18.90
N ALA A 32 -12.53 -14.87 19.33
CA ALA A 32 -12.00 -14.54 20.66
C ALA A 32 -12.88 -15.05 21.81
N ASN A 33 -14.21 -15.13 21.62
CA ASN A 33 -15.11 -15.69 22.64
C ASN A 33 -15.12 -17.22 22.64
N LYS A 34 -14.87 -17.89 21.50
CA LYS A 34 -14.80 -19.35 21.41
C LYS A 34 -13.55 -19.93 22.05
N GLU A 35 -12.43 -19.20 22.06
CA GLU A 35 -11.20 -19.63 22.74
C GLU A 35 -11.36 -19.70 24.28
N VAL A 36 -12.33 -18.97 24.85
CA VAL A 36 -12.64 -18.99 26.28
C VAL A 36 -13.44 -20.24 26.69
N GLU A 37 -14.18 -20.84 25.76
CA GLU A 37 -14.95 -22.08 25.98
C GLU A 37 -14.15 -23.30 25.49
N ALA A 38 -13.29 -23.83 26.37
CA ALA A 38 -12.42 -24.98 26.10
C ALA A 38 -13.22 -26.28 25.87
N GLY A 39 -13.70 -26.51 24.64
CA GLY A 39 -14.41 -27.76 24.29
C GLY A 39 -14.75 -27.99 22.80
N GLY A 40 -14.20 -27.19 21.88
CA GLY A 40 -14.60 -27.25 20.46
C GLY A 40 -13.97 -28.39 19.65
N ASN A 41 -14.77 -29.08 18.82
CA ASN A 41 -14.28 -30.04 17.82
C ASN A 41 -13.25 -29.40 16.88
N TRP A 42 -12.18 -30.13 16.55
CA TRP A 42 -11.10 -29.72 15.61
C TRP A 42 -11.63 -29.10 14.31
N PHE A 43 -12.72 -29.65 13.76
CA PHE A 43 -13.34 -29.18 12.52
C PHE A 43 -13.94 -27.77 12.65
N SER A 44 -14.47 -27.42 13.82
CA SER A 44 -15.02 -26.09 14.12
C SER A 44 -13.91 -25.03 14.20
N GLN A 45 -12.78 -25.37 14.83
CA GLN A 45 -11.61 -24.50 14.91
C GLN A 45 -10.96 -24.28 13.53
N LEU A 46 -10.83 -25.34 12.74
CA LEU A 46 -10.31 -25.24 11.36
C LEU A 46 -11.22 -24.37 10.48
N SER A 47 -12.54 -24.58 10.56
CA SER A 47 -13.53 -23.80 9.80
C SER A 47 -13.52 -22.31 10.19
N SER A 48 -13.47 -22.00 11.50
CA SER A 48 -13.38 -20.62 12.01
C SER A 48 -12.13 -19.91 11.48
N THR A 49 -10.97 -20.59 11.57
CA THR A 49 -9.68 -20.08 11.11
C THR A 49 -9.70 -19.81 9.60
N LEU A 50 -10.23 -20.74 8.80
CA LEU A 50 -10.35 -20.58 7.35
C LEU A 50 -11.27 -19.41 6.98
N CYS A 51 -12.43 -19.28 7.64
CA CYS A 51 -13.35 -18.16 7.42
C CYS A 51 -12.72 -16.81 7.79
N CYS A 52 -12.03 -16.71 8.92
CA CYS A 52 -11.30 -15.51 9.34
C CYS A 52 -10.21 -15.12 8.33
N CYS A 53 -9.47 -16.10 7.82
CA CYS A 53 -8.48 -15.89 6.77
C CYS A 53 -9.12 -15.36 5.48
N CYS A 54 -10.18 -16.01 4.99
CA CYS A 54 -10.90 -15.59 3.79
C CYS A 54 -11.46 -14.17 3.91
N ILE A 55 -12.04 -13.81 5.05
CA ILE A 55 -12.56 -12.46 5.32
C ILE A 55 -11.41 -11.45 5.39
N TRP A 56 -10.27 -11.80 5.98
CA TRP A 56 -9.10 -10.93 6.01
C TRP A 56 -8.54 -10.70 4.60
N CYS A 57 -8.39 -11.75 3.80
CA CYS A 57 -7.97 -11.66 2.40
C CYS A 57 -8.93 -10.78 1.58
N PHE A 58 -10.24 -10.99 1.74
CA PHE A 58 -11.25 -10.19 1.06
C PHE A 58 -11.19 -8.71 1.49
N ASN A 59 -11.03 -8.43 2.78
CA ASN A 59 -10.83 -7.06 3.28
C ASN A 59 -9.59 -6.39 2.65
N GLN A 60 -8.48 -7.10 2.58
CA GLN A 60 -7.27 -6.57 1.94
C GLN A 60 -7.48 -6.31 0.45
N PHE A 61 -8.17 -7.21 -0.25
CA PHE A 61 -8.48 -7.05 -1.66
C PHE A 61 -9.38 -5.84 -1.93
N ILE A 62 -10.43 -5.64 -1.15
CA ILE A 62 -11.32 -4.48 -1.29
C ILE A 62 -10.59 -3.17 -0.99
N VAL A 63 -9.80 -3.13 0.08
CA VAL A 63 -8.97 -1.95 0.42
C VAL A 63 -7.99 -1.63 -0.72
N PHE A 64 -7.39 -2.66 -1.30
CA PHE A 64 -6.46 -2.52 -2.42
C PHE A 64 -7.15 -1.94 -3.67
N ILE A 65 -8.29 -2.49 -4.09
CA ILE A 65 -9.05 -1.92 -5.23
C ILE A 65 -9.41 -0.46 -4.97
N CYS A 66 -9.88 -0.14 -3.76
CA CYS A 66 -10.26 1.23 -3.40
C CYS A 66 -9.07 2.21 -3.43
N LYS A 67 -7.85 1.74 -3.09
CA LYS A 67 -6.62 2.52 -3.19
C LYS A 67 -6.26 2.80 -4.65
N GLU A 68 -6.28 1.79 -5.50
CA GLU A 68 -5.94 1.94 -6.92
C GLU A 68 -6.99 2.76 -7.68
N SER A 69 -8.28 2.58 -7.39
CA SER A 69 -9.35 3.39 -7.99
C SER A 69 -9.27 4.87 -7.61
N TYR A 70 -8.75 5.18 -6.41
CA TYR A 70 -8.47 6.57 -6.01
C TYR A 70 -7.40 7.20 -6.90
N PHE A 71 -6.34 6.47 -7.24
CA PHE A 71 -5.31 6.97 -8.16
C PHE A 71 -5.85 7.15 -9.58
N VAL A 72 -6.63 6.19 -10.11
CA VAL A 72 -7.27 6.35 -11.42
C VAL A 72 -8.23 7.55 -11.43
N THR A 73 -9.01 7.73 -10.36
CA THR A 73 -9.89 8.90 -10.20
C THR A 73 -9.09 10.21 -10.25
N ALA A 74 -7.91 10.24 -9.63
CA ALA A 74 -7.04 11.40 -9.62
C ALA A 74 -6.40 11.69 -11.00
N ILE A 75 -6.15 10.66 -11.81
CA ILE A 75 -5.52 10.80 -13.14
C ILE A 75 -6.55 11.15 -14.21
N GLU A 76 -7.67 10.43 -14.29
CA GLU A 76 -8.70 10.65 -15.34
C GLU A 76 -9.71 11.75 -14.97
N GLY A 77 -9.84 12.09 -13.68
CA GLY A 77 -10.87 13.02 -13.20
C GLY A 77 -12.30 12.46 -13.30
N THR A 78 -12.47 11.15 -13.41
CA THR A 78 -13.78 10.48 -13.54
C THR A 78 -14.41 10.18 -12.18
N SER A 79 -15.68 9.75 -12.16
CA SER A 79 -16.33 9.34 -10.91
C SER A 79 -15.69 8.06 -10.35
N PHE A 80 -15.72 7.86 -9.01
CA PHE A 80 -15.10 6.71 -8.36
C PHE A 80 -15.54 5.37 -8.96
N TYR A 81 -16.81 5.23 -9.32
CA TYR A 81 -17.33 3.98 -9.91
C TYR A 81 -16.73 3.70 -11.29
N SER A 82 -16.62 4.72 -12.14
CA SER A 82 -15.99 4.60 -13.46
C SER A 82 -14.51 4.27 -13.32
N ALA A 83 -13.80 5.02 -12.48
CA ALA A 83 -12.39 4.79 -12.18
C ALA A 83 -12.14 3.41 -11.56
N ALA A 84 -13.05 2.91 -10.71
CA ALA A 84 -12.94 1.58 -10.11
C ALA A 84 -13.10 0.47 -11.15
N ARG A 85 -13.92 0.65 -12.19
CA ARG A 85 -14.02 -0.33 -13.29
C ARG A 85 -12.73 -0.41 -14.11
N VAL A 86 -12.14 0.76 -14.41
CA VAL A 86 -10.86 0.85 -15.11
C VAL A 86 -9.74 0.24 -14.25
N ALA A 87 -9.63 0.68 -12.98
CA ALA A 87 -8.66 0.16 -12.03
C ALA A 87 -8.78 -1.36 -11.85
N HIS A 88 -10.00 -1.88 -11.70
CA HIS A 88 -10.24 -3.32 -11.59
C HIS A 88 -9.77 -4.07 -12.85
N GLY A 89 -10.09 -3.56 -14.05
CA GLY A 89 -9.63 -4.14 -15.31
C GLY A 89 -8.10 -4.14 -15.45
N LEU A 90 -7.45 -3.06 -15.02
CA LEU A 90 -5.99 -2.96 -14.99
C LEU A 90 -5.37 -3.92 -13.98
N ILE A 91 -5.95 -4.01 -12.78
CA ILE A 91 -5.48 -4.92 -11.72
C ILE A 91 -5.63 -6.37 -12.18
N THR A 92 -6.77 -6.79 -12.73
CA THR A 92 -6.98 -8.20 -13.10
C THR A 92 -6.14 -8.62 -14.30
N SER A 93 -5.91 -7.73 -15.26
CA SER A 93 -5.01 -7.99 -16.39
C SER A 93 -3.53 -8.01 -15.99
N HIS A 94 -3.15 -7.30 -14.92
CA HIS A 94 -1.75 -7.13 -14.52
C HIS A 94 -1.50 -7.44 -13.03
N ILE A 95 -2.23 -8.39 -12.43
CA ILE A 95 -2.25 -8.61 -10.97
C ILE A 95 -0.87 -8.95 -10.40
N LEU A 96 -0.07 -9.70 -11.16
CA LEU A 96 1.30 -10.06 -10.80
C LEU A 96 2.23 -8.85 -10.79
N ARG A 97 2.06 -7.95 -11.76
CA ARG A 97 2.82 -6.70 -11.86
C ARG A 97 2.49 -5.79 -10.70
N VAL A 98 1.20 -5.57 -10.40
CA VAL A 98 0.80 -4.71 -9.27
C VAL A 98 1.23 -5.33 -7.93
N GLY A 99 1.15 -6.65 -7.80
CA GLY A 99 1.67 -7.38 -6.62
C GLY A 99 3.18 -7.22 -6.43
N ALA A 100 3.97 -7.37 -7.49
CA ALA A 100 5.43 -7.19 -7.44
C ALA A 100 5.81 -5.73 -7.09
N ILE A 101 5.15 -4.75 -7.72
CA ILE A 101 5.36 -3.32 -7.45
C ILE A 101 5.06 -3.00 -5.99
N ASN A 102 3.92 -3.48 -5.45
CA ASN A 102 3.54 -3.24 -4.07
C ASN A 102 4.55 -3.85 -3.08
N ARG A 103 5.09 -5.03 -3.39
CA ARG A 103 6.14 -5.67 -2.58
C ARG A 103 7.46 -4.90 -2.60
N ILE A 104 7.91 -4.47 -3.78
CA ILE A 104 9.15 -3.68 -3.96
C ILE A 104 8.99 -2.31 -3.29
N GLY A 105 7.84 -1.67 -3.46
CA GLY A 105 7.49 -0.40 -2.83
C GLY A 105 7.61 -0.49 -1.30
N ASN A 106 6.94 -1.46 -0.68
CA ASN A 106 6.99 -1.62 0.77
C ASN A 106 8.41 -1.94 1.30
N ALA A 107 9.18 -2.73 0.57
CA ALA A 107 10.59 -3.01 0.92
C ALA A 107 11.46 -1.73 0.83
N SER A 108 11.29 -0.94 -0.24
CA SER A 108 12.04 0.32 -0.43
C SER A 108 11.73 1.35 0.65
N VAL A 109 10.45 1.45 1.06
CA VAL A 109 10.00 2.32 2.15
C VAL A 109 10.60 1.91 3.48
N LEU A 110 10.66 0.60 3.76
CA LEU A 110 11.26 0.08 4.98
C LEU A 110 12.75 0.41 5.06
N LEU A 111 13.49 0.12 3.98
CA LEU A 111 14.93 0.41 3.91
C LEU A 111 15.21 1.91 4.05
N GLY A 112 14.43 2.74 3.35
CA GLY A 112 14.57 4.18 3.44
C GLY A 112 14.31 4.73 4.83
N LYS A 113 13.27 4.24 5.53
CA LYS A 113 12.99 4.59 6.93
C LYS A 113 14.16 4.20 7.85
N LEU A 114 14.69 2.99 7.69
CA LEU A 114 15.82 2.50 8.50
C LEU A 114 17.09 3.33 8.30
N ILE A 115 17.42 3.69 7.05
CA ILE A 115 18.60 4.51 6.74
C ILE A 115 18.48 5.90 7.35
N ILE A 116 17.32 6.57 7.18
CA ILE A 116 17.11 7.91 7.72
C ILE A 116 17.16 7.90 9.25
N CYS A 117 16.45 6.96 9.90
CA CYS A 117 16.43 6.86 11.36
C CYS A 117 17.81 6.52 11.94
N SER A 118 18.56 5.59 11.32
CA SER A 118 19.89 5.22 11.81
C SER A 118 20.92 6.33 11.62
N ALA A 119 20.98 6.95 10.44
CA ALA A 119 21.92 8.05 10.18
C ALA A 119 21.69 9.24 11.10
N THR A 120 20.42 9.66 11.28
CA THR A 120 20.08 10.77 12.19
C THR A 120 20.38 10.44 13.65
N SER A 121 20.15 9.20 14.08
CA SER A 121 20.46 8.76 15.45
C SER A 121 21.97 8.73 15.72
N VAL A 122 22.78 8.27 14.76
CA VAL A 122 24.24 8.23 14.90
C VAL A 122 24.82 9.64 14.96
N ILE A 123 24.37 10.56 14.10
CA ILE A 123 24.81 11.95 14.10
C ILE A 123 24.41 12.64 15.42
N ALA A 124 23.18 12.41 15.89
CA ALA A 124 22.73 12.98 17.16
C ALA A 124 23.55 12.44 18.34
N TRP A 125 23.85 11.14 18.36
CA TRP A 125 24.65 10.52 19.40
C TRP A 125 26.06 11.12 19.47
N THR A 126 26.75 11.26 18.34
CA THR A 126 28.11 11.83 18.31
C THR A 126 28.15 13.29 18.73
N MET A 127 27.09 14.06 18.48
CA MET A 127 27.02 15.47 18.90
C MET A 127 26.69 15.67 20.39
N LEU A 128 25.99 14.71 21.00
CA LEU A 128 25.50 14.83 22.39
C LEU A 128 26.39 14.11 23.41
N VAL A 129 27.13 13.07 23.01
CA VAL A 129 27.97 12.26 23.92
C VAL A 129 29.03 13.09 24.66
N ASP A 130 29.57 14.13 24.01
CA ASP A 130 30.62 14.98 24.59
C ASP A 130 30.07 16.12 25.47
N LYS A 131 28.76 16.35 25.50
CA LYS A 131 28.15 17.58 26.06
C LYS A 131 27.34 17.41 27.35
N ALA A 132 26.95 16.19 27.73
CA ALA A 132 26.10 15.98 28.91
C ALA A 132 26.24 14.58 29.50
N ALA A 133 25.82 14.43 30.78
CA ALA A 133 25.68 13.13 31.42
C ALA A 133 24.61 12.29 30.71
N LEU A 134 24.79 10.97 30.70
CA LEU A 134 23.95 10.02 29.96
C LEU A 134 22.44 10.19 30.23
N SER A 135 22.03 10.59 31.44
CA SER A 135 20.62 10.80 31.81
C SER A 135 19.96 11.98 31.07
N ASP A 136 20.71 13.06 30.83
CA ASP A 136 20.20 14.27 30.17
C ASP A 136 20.18 14.14 28.64
N VAL A 137 20.92 13.16 28.10
CA VAL A 137 20.98 12.86 26.65
C VAL A 137 19.77 12.05 26.17
N VAL A 138 19.10 11.29 27.04
CA VAL A 138 17.99 10.39 26.66
C VAL A 138 16.79 11.17 26.10
N VAL A 139 16.40 12.27 26.76
CA VAL A 139 15.25 13.08 26.36
C VAL A 139 15.43 13.68 24.94
N PRO A 140 16.51 14.43 24.64
CA PRO A 140 16.71 14.96 23.29
C PRO A 140 16.90 13.86 22.24
N MET A 141 17.53 12.74 22.57
CA MET A 141 17.64 11.59 21.65
C MET A 141 16.27 11.02 21.29
N SER A 142 15.37 10.87 22.27
CA SER A 142 14.01 10.36 22.00
C SER A 142 13.23 11.29 21.06
N VAL A 143 13.34 12.61 21.24
CA VAL A 143 12.69 13.61 20.38
C VAL A 143 13.25 13.56 18.96
N ILE A 144 14.57 13.42 18.82
CA ILE A 144 15.23 13.31 17.50
C ILE A 144 14.81 12.04 16.77
N VAL A 145 14.76 10.90 17.46
CA VAL A 145 14.32 9.62 16.86
C VAL A 145 12.86 9.68 16.43
N LEU A 146 11.97 10.23 17.26
CA LEU A 146 10.56 10.38 16.91
C LEU A 146 10.36 11.36 15.74
N GLY A 147 11.07 12.49 15.76
CA GLY A 147 11.04 13.47 14.69
C GLY A 147 11.56 12.91 13.37
N SER A 148 12.71 12.22 13.40
CA SER A 148 13.29 11.62 12.20
C SER A 148 12.42 10.50 11.64
N TYR A 149 11.79 9.69 12.51
CA TYR A 149 10.82 8.68 12.09
C TYR A 149 9.61 9.30 11.40
N ALA A 150 9.02 10.36 11.97
CA ALA A 150 7.86 11.03 11.38
C ALA A 150 8.19 11.62 9.99
N ILE A 151 9.35 12.26 9.86
CA ILE A 151 9.84 12.82 8.59
C ILE A 151 10.09 11.68 7.59
N ALA A 152 10.84 10.65 7.98
CA ALA A 152 11.14 9.49 7.13
C ALA A 152 9.85 8.79 6.68
N HIS A 153 8.87 8.69 7.56
CA HIS A 153 7.57 8.11 7.25
C HIS A 153 6.86 8.89 6.15
N THR A 154 6.70 10.20 6.32
CA THR A 154 6.01 11.05 5.34
C THR A 154 6.70 11.01 3.98
N PHE A 155 8.02 11.20 3.92
CA PHE A 155 8.76 11.21 2.66
C PHE A 155 8.75 9.85 1.95
N MET A 156 8.93 8.75 2.68
CA MET A 156 8.91 7.42 2.06
C MET A 156 7.52 7.04 1.57
N THR A 157 6.45 7.42 2.28
CA THR A 157 5.09 7.22 1.79
C THR A 157 4.81 8.03 0.53
N LEU A 158 5.30 9.27 0.44
CA LEU A 158 5.19 10.07 -0.79
C LEU A 158 5.94 9.41 -1.95
N TYR A 159 7.17 8.96 -1.72
CA TYR A 159 7.98 8.26 -2.71
C TYR A 159 7.27 7.00 -3.26
N GLU A 160 6.75 6.14 -2.39
CA GLU A 160 5.98 4.96 -2.78
C GLU A 160 4.75 5.33 -3.60
N THR A 161 4.01 6.35 -3.16
CA THR A 161 2.79 6.82 -3.83
C THR A 161 3.10 7.33 -5.24
N THR A 162 4.18 8.10 -5.40
CA THR A 162 4.61 8.61 -6.71
C THR A 162 4.98 7.47 -7.66
N ILE A 163 5.72 6.45 -7.19
CA ILE A 163 6.06 5.28 -8.02
C ILE A 163 4.80 4.53 -8.45
N ASN A 164 3.85 4.31 -7.54
CA ASN A 164 2.59 3.63 -7.86
C ASN A 164 1.81 4.41 -8.93
N VAL A 165 1.67 5.73 -8.78
CA VAL A 165 0.98 6.59 -9.75
C VAL A 165 1.69 6.60 -11.11
N LEU A 166 3.02 6.65 -11.15
CA LEU A 166 3.77 6.59 -12.41
C LEU A 166 3.57 5.25 -13.13
N LEU A 167 3.66 4.14 -12.40
CA LEU A 167 3.48 2.81 -12.98
C LEU A 167 2.04 2.54 -13.42
N LEU A 168 1.07 3.08 -12.67
CA LEU A 168 -0.35 3.04 -13.05
C LEU A 168 -0.62 3.89 -14.29
N SER A 169 -0.05 5.09 -14.36
CA SER A 169 -0.16 5.98 -15.54
C SER A 169 0.42 5.31 -16.78
N PHE A 170 1.57 4.65 -16.65
CA PHE A 170 2.16 3.84 -17.72
C PHE A 170 1.24 2.68 -18.14
N ALA A 171 0.64 1.97 -17.19
CA ALA A 171 -0.26 0.87 -17.49
C ALA A 171 -1.55 1.33 -18.18
N MET A 172 -2.07 2.50 -17.80
CA MET A 172 -3.21 3.13 -18.49
C MET A 172 -2.84 3.57 -19.90
N ASP A 173 -1.67 4.18 -20.10
CA ASP A 173 -1.16 4.54 -21.42
C ASP A 173 -1.10 3.32 -22.37
N GLU A 174 -0.52 2.21 -21.91
CA GLU A 174 -0.55 0.95 -22.67
C GLU A 174 -1.99 0.49 -22.95
N SER A 175 -2.88 0.53 -21.96
CA SER A 175 -4.26 0.08 -22.13
C SER A 175 -5.04 0.93 -23.14
N MET A 176 -4.78 2.23 -23.24
CA MET A 176 -5.47 3.14 -24.15
C MET A 176 -5.00 2.98 -25.60
N ASN A 177 -3.72 2.68 -25.82
CA ASN A 177 -3.10 2.66 -27.14
C ASN A 177 -3.03 1.26 -27.79
N GLY A 178 -3.92 0.35 -27.40
CA GLY A 178 -4.00 -0.99 -27.99
C GLY A 178 -3.14 -2.05 -27.29
N GLY A 179 -2.79 -1.82 -26.03
CA GLY A 179 -2.27 -2.82 -25.12
C GLY A 179 -0.75 -2.86 -25.01
N ARG A 180 -0.22 -4.05 -24.80
CA ARG A 180 1.14 -4.29 -24.35
C ARG A 180 2.20 -3.73 -25.32
N ASN A 181 3.22 -3.04 -24.78
CA ASN A 181 4.31 -2.36 -25.52
C ASN A 181 3.85 -1.21 -26.42
N ARG A 182 2.65 -0.66 -26.18
CA ARG A 182 2.10 0.46 -26.94
C ARG A 182 2.06 1.75 -26.11
N ALA A 183 2.82 1.85 -25.02
CA ALA A 183 2.98 3.09 -24.29
C ALA A 183 3.58 4.15 -25.23
N GLU A 184 2.85 5.24 -25.47
CA GLU A 184 3.22 6.28 -26.43
C GLU A 184 3.91 7.45 -25.73
N PHE A 185 3.55 7.72 -24.47
CA PHE A 185 4.05 8.89 -23.72
C PHE A 185 5.23 8.56 -22.79
N ALA A 186 5.51 7.28 -22.55
CA ALA A 186 6.58 6.86 -21.66
C ALA A 186 7.99 6.94 -22.30
N GLN A 187 8.99 7.38 -21.55
CA GLN A 187 10.39 7.33 -22.00
C GLN A 187 10.83 5.91 -22.37
N VAL A 188 11.59 5.79 -23.46
CA VAL A 188 12.05 4.51 -24.02
C VAL A 188 12.85 3.70 -22.99
N ASP A 189 13.72 4.36 -22.21
CA ASP A 189 14.52 3.70 -21.16
C ASP A 189 13.66 3.16 -20.01
N PHE A 190 12.64 3.91 -19.62
CA PHE A 190 11.70 3.48 -18.58
C PHE A 190 10.87 2.28 -19.06
N THR A 191 10.35 2.34 -20.29
CA THR A 191 9.62 1.24 -20.93
C THR A 191 10.46 -0.04 -20.98
N LYS A 192 11.73 0.09 -21.37
CA LYS A 192 12.67 -1.04 -21.39
C LYS A 192 12.90 -1.61 -19.99
N SER A 193 13.18 -0.76 -19.00
CA SER A 193 13.39 -1.19 -17.61
C SER A 193 12.16 -1.91 -17.03
N VAL A 194 10.96 -1.39 -17.29
CA VAL A 194 9.70 -2.02 -16.87
C VAL A 194 9.51 -3.38 -17.54
N ASN A 195 9.81 -3.48 -18.84
CA ASN A 195 9.69 -4.72 -19.59
C ASN A 195 10.67 -5.80 -19.15
N ASP A 196 11.89 -5.40 -18.80
CA ASP A 196 12.96 -6.32 -18.44
C ASP A 196 12.85 -6.78 -16.96
N ASN A 197 12.44 -5.88 -16.06
CA ASN A 197 12.50 -6.12 -14.60
C ASN A 197 11.14 -6.31 -13.92
N LEU A 198 10.08 -5.65 -14.39
CA LEU A 198 8.79 -5.60 -13.70
C LEU A 198 7.73 -6.49 -14.36
N ARG A 199 8.05 -7.10 -15.50
CA ARG A 199 7.10 -7.86 -16.31
C ARG A 199 7.42 -9.36 -16.28
N PRO A 200 6.46 -10.23 -15.94
CA PRO A 200 6.67 -11.67 -16.04
C PRO A 200 6.83 -12.08 -17.52
N LYS A 201 7.92 -12.80 -17.82
CA LYS A 201 8.28 -13.21 -19.19
C LYS A 201 7.28 -14.16 -19.85
N TRP A 202 6.41 -14.79 -19.06
CA TRP A 202 5.40 -15.77 -19.51
C TRP A 202 4.04 -15.20 -19.90
N GLN A 203 3.74 -13.91 -19.66
CA GLN A 203 2.49 -13.27 -20.11
C GLN A 203 2.64 -12.63 -21.52
N THR A 204 3.14 -13.38 -22.50
CA THR A 204 3.34 -12.90 -23.88
C THR A 204 2.10 -12.95 -24.77
N VAL A 205 0.96 -13.45 -24.26
CA VAL A 205 -0.26 -13.58 -25.05
C VAL A 205 -1.43 -13.14 -24.18
N LEU A 206 -2.00 -12.00 -24.53
CA LEU A 206 -3.44 -11.66 -24.61
C LEU A 206 -3.55 -10.21 -25.08
#